data_AF-A0A9W7ESM2-F1
#
_entry.id   AF-A0A9W7ESM2-F1
#
_cell.length_a   1.000
_cell.length_b   1.000
_cell.length_c   1.000
_cell.angle_alpha   90.00
_cell.angle_beta   90.00
_cell.angle_gamma   90.00
#
_symmetry.space_group_name_H-M   'P 1'
#
loop_
_entity.id
_entity.type
_entity.pdbx_description
1 polymer ?
#
loop_
_entity_poly.entity_id
_entity_poly.type
_entity_poly.pdbx_seq_one_letter_code
_entity_poly.pdbx_strand_id
1 'polypeptide(L)'
;MAQAASYVMGGKWALPVESAARAHLRFWDLFAGAEMKFFGEGVEDKKKKTLVSFKDYIKDQEKTVRRIYKNMGVEISEDFERALKDDAERHANYKAKRGYDNPDLEKDLGVKAKDVEDRMKEYIKKFKL
;
A
#
# COMPACT_ATOMS: atom_id res chain seq x y z
N MET A 1 13.67 1.09 19.04
CA MET A 1 14.80 1.13 18.09
C MET A 1 14.36 0.29 16.91
N ALA A 2 13.79 0.94 15.90
CA ALA A 2 13.36 0.27 14.68
C ALA A 2 14.60 -0.38 14.03
N GLN A 3 14.61 -1.71 13.95
CA GLN A 3 15.64 -2.44 13.22
C GLN A 3 15.50 -2.09 11.74
N ALA A 4 16.43 -1.30 11.22
CA ALA A 4 16.52 -1.00 9.79
C ALA A 4 16.53 -2.31 8.99
N ALA A 5 15.86 -2.32 7.83
CA ALA A 5 15.76 -3.49 6.95
C ALA A 5 17.14 -4.11 6.58
N SER A 6 18.23 -3.36 6.73
CA SER A 6 19.61 -3.81 6.61
C SER A 6 20.02 -4.92 7.60
N TYR A 7 19.40 -4.96 8.79
CA TYR A 7 19.67 -5.97 9.81
C TYR A 7 19.05 -7.32 9.45
N VAL A 8 17.86 -7.31 8.83
CA VAL A 8 17.15 -8.52 8.37
C VAL A 8 17.83 -9.14 7.14
N MET A 9 18.54 -8.33 6.34
CA MET A 9 19.21 -8.75 5.09
C MET A 9 20.68 -9.15 5.28
N GLY A 10 21.12 -9.41 6.52
CA GLY A 10 22.43 -10.01 6.81
C GLY A 10 23.64 -9.13 6.53
N GLY A 11 23.52 -7.79 6.59
CA GLY A 11 24.63 -6.83 6.54
C GLY A 11 25.37 -6.69 5.20
N LYS A 12 25.40 -7.74 4.36
CA LYS A 12 26.09 -7.79 3.07
C LYS A 12 25.49 -6.83 2.01
N TRP A 13 24.22 -6.44 2.20
CA TRP A 13 23.46 -5.55 1.33
C TRP A 13 23.05 -4.25 2.02
N ALA A 14 23.73 -3.87 3.10
CA ALA A 14 23.42 -2.65 3.84
C ALA A 14 23.79 -1.41 3.00
N LEU A 15 22.81 -0.86 2.28
CA LEU A 15 22.94 0.44 1.65
C LEU A 15 22.95 1.54 2.72
N PRO A 16 23.71 2.64 2.51
CA PRO A 16 23.55 3.83 3.33
C PRO A 16 22.09 4.28 3.36
N VAL A 17 21.59 4.68 4.53
CA VAL A 17 20.17 4.99 4.76
C VAL A 17 19.64 6.03 3.75
N GLU A 18 20.40 7.09 3.49
CA GLU A 18 20.06 8.11 2.50
C GLU A 18 19.92 7.53 1.08
N SER A 19 20.77 6.58 0.71
CA SER A 19 20.70 5.92 -0.60
C SER A 19 19.50 4.99 -0.71
N ALA A 20 19.18 4.26 0.37
CA ALA A 20 17.96 3.46 0.45
C ALA A 20 16.70 4.33 0.39
N ALA A 21 16.67 5.46 1.12
CA ALA A 21 15.58 6.41 1.10
C ALA A 21 15.37 7.00 -0.29
N ARG A 22 16.43 7.44 -0.99
CA ARG A 22 16.35 7.94 -2.37
C ARG A 22 15.84 6.88 -3.34
N ALA A 23 16.35 5.65 -3.25
CA ALA A 23 15.88 4.55 -4.09
C ALA A 23 14.40 4.22 -3.85
N HIS A 24 13.97 4.24 -2.58
CA HIS A 24 12.57 4.00 -2.22
C HIS A 24 11.65 5.11 -2.73
N LEU A 25 12.04 6.38 -2.61
CA LEU A 25 11.29 7.49 -3.17
C LEU A 25 11.19 7.41 -4.71
N ARG A 26 12.29 7.02 -5.39
CA ARG A 26 12.28 6.82 -6.84
C ARG A 26 11.35 5.67 -7.25
N PHE A 27 11.34 4.59 -6.49
CA PHE A 27 10.37 3.50 -6.69
C PHE A 27 8.93 4.04 -6.64
N TRP A 28 8.59 4.86 -5.64
CA TRP A 28 7.25 5.43 -5.52
C TRP A 28 6.88 6.39 -6.64
N ASP A 29 7.81 7.22 -7.15
CA ASP A 29 7.53 8.04 -8.34
C ASP A 29 7.16 7.17 -9.54
N LEU A 30 7.95 6.12 -9.80
CA LEU A 30 7.74 5.22 -10.94
C LEU A 30 6.44 4.43 -10.78
N PHE A 31 6.18 3.94 -9.57
CA PHE A 31 4.96 3.21 -9.24
C PHE A 31 3.72 4.10 -9.39
N ALA A 32 3.74 5.31 -8.81
CA ALA A 32 2.65 6.28 -8.94
C ALA A 32 2.42 6.66 -10.41
N GLY A 33 3.49 6.89 -11.19
CA GLY A 33 3.37 7.14 -12.62
C GLY A 33 2.74 5.98 -13.39
N ALA A 34 3.16 4.75 -13.09
CA ALA A 34 2.60 3.54 -13.71
C ALA A 34 1.12 3.35 -13.36
N GLU A 35 0.73 3.56 -12.10
CA GLU A 35 -0.67 3.50 -11.67
C GLU A 35 -1.51 4.62 -12.27
N MET A 36 -1.00 5.86 -12.32
CA MET A 36 -1.69 6.98 -12.97
C MET A 36 -1.95 6.71 -14.45
N LYS A 37 -1.04 6.02 -15.14
CA LYS A 37 -1.21 5.57 -16.52
C LYS A 37 -2.24 4.43 -16.60
N PHE A 38 -2.07 3.40 -15.76
CA PHE A 38 -2.94 2.24 -15.77
C PHE A 38 -4.39 2.58 -15.42
N PHE A 39 -4.64 3.39 -14.39
CA PHE A 39 -6.00 3.75 -13.96
C PHE A 39 -6.53 5.04 -14.57
N GLY A 40 -5.65 5.92 -15.08
CA GLY A 40 -6.05 7.25 -15.54
C GLY A 40 -6.19 7.46 -17.04
N GLU A 41 -5.55 6.64 -17.88
CA GLU A 41 -5.63 6.77 -19.34
C GLU A 41 -6.38 5.59 -19.99
N GLY A 42 -6.99 5.87 -21.16
CA GLY A 42 -8.00 5.08 -21.84
C GLY A 42 -7.86 3.56 -21.76
N VAL A 43 -8.84 2.92 -21.13
CA VAL A 43 -9.21 1.54 -21.44
C VAL A 43 -10.72 1.50 -21.55
N GLU A 44 -11.18 1.01 -22.69
CA GLU A 44 -12.59 0.80 -23.09
C GLU A 44 -13.40 -0.04 -22.10
N ASP A 45 -12.74 -0.59 -21.08
CA ASP A 45 -13.28 -1.53 -20.12
C ASP A 45 -13.03 -1.08 -18.65
N LYS A 46 -13.39 0.18 -18.33
CA LYS A 46 -13.39 0.73 -16.95
C LYS A 46 -14.06 -0.18 -15.92
N LYS A 47 -14.91 -1.11 -16.36
CA LYS A 47 -15.65 -2.06 -15.53
C LYS A 47 -14.76 -3.11 -14.82
N LYS A 48 -13.54 -3.38 -15.31
CA LYS A 48 -12.67 -4.45 -14.75
C LYS A 48 -11.53 -3.97 -13.85
N LYS A 49 -11.33 -2.66 -13.70
CA LYS A 49 -10.24 -2.10 -12.88
C LYS A 49 -10.80 -1.67 -11.53
N THR A 50 -10.21 -2.19 -10.45
CA THR A 50 -10.57 -1.81 -9.08
C THR A 50 -9.39 -1.15 -8.41
N LEU A 51 -9.51 0.13 -8.05
CA LEU A 51 -8.57 0.79 -7.17
C LEU A 51 -8.93 0.48 -5.72
N VAL A 52 -7.93 0.10 -4.92
CA VAL A 52 -8.09 -0.19 -3.50
C VAL A 52 -7.06 0.61 -2.73
N SER A 53 -7.52 1.51 -1.87
CA SER A 53 -6.65 2.21 -0.94
C SER A 53 -6.36 1.33 0.28
N PHE A 54 -5.21 1.54 0.91
CA PHE A 54 -4.93 0.90 2.19
C PHE A 54 -6.01 1.22 3.23
N LYS A 55 -6.50 2.47 3.25
CA LYS A 55 -7.59 2.92 4.13
C LYS A 55 -8.89 2.14 3.94
N ASP A 56 -9.29 1.90 2.70
CA ASP A 56 -10.48 1.09 2.37
C ASP A 56 -10.28 -0.35 2.87
N TYR A 57 -9.13 -0.94 2.54
CA TYR A 57 -8.81 -2.32 2.88
C TYR A 57 -8.76 -2.55 4.38
N ILE A 58 -8.10 -1.67 5.14
CA ILE A 58 -7.98 -1.86 6.59
C ILE A 58 -9.30 -1.63 7.33
N LYS A 59 -10.18 -0.81 6.77
CA LYS A 59 -11.49 -0.50 7.36
C LYS A 59 -12.44 -1.68 7.20
N ASP A 60 -12.47 -2.29 6.02
CA ASP A 60 -13.37 -3.39 5.70
C ASP A 60 -12.77 -4.25 4.56
N GLN A 61 -11.96 -5.22 4.96
CA GLN A 61 -11.25 -6.11 4.05
C GLN A 61 -12.24 -6.97 3.25
N GLU A 62 -13.25 -7.55 3.91
CA GLU A 62 -14.25 -8.40 3.27
C GLU A 62 -14.99 -7.66 2.16
N LYS A 63 -15.50 -6.46 2.46
CA LYS A 63 -16.21 -5.64 1.49
C LYS A 63 -15.31 -5.24 0.33
N THR A 64 -14.03 -4.99 0.61
CA THR A 64 -13.04 -4.68 -0.42
C THR A 64 -12.83 -5.86 -1.36
N VAL A 65 -12.66 -7.08 -0.83
CA VAL A 65 -12.51 -8.30 -1.63
C VAL A 65 -13.76 -8.59 -2.45
N ARG A 66 -14.96 -8.54 -1.84
CA ARG A 66 -16.24 -8.72 -2.55
C ARG A 66 -16.41 -7.72 -3.70
N ARG A 67 -15.99 -6.47 -3.50
CA ARG A 67 -16.01 -5.43 -4.55
C ARG A 67 -15.12 -5.80 -5.73
N ILE A 68 -13.92 -6.33 -5.48
CA ILE A 68 -13.00 -6.76 -6.55
C ILE A 68 -13.62 -7.88 -7.38
N TYR A 69 -14.10 -8.95 -6.73
CA TYR A 69 -14.72 -10.09 -7.41
C TYR A 69 -15.94 -9.69 -8.23
N LYS A 70 -16.80 -8.83 -7.65
CA LYS A 70 -17.95 -8.27 -8.36
C LYS A 70 -17.55 -7.50 -9.61
N ASN A 71 -16.51 -6.66 -9.54
CA ASN A 71 -16.02 -5.91 -10.70
C ASN A 71 -15.36 -6.81 -11.75
N MET A 72 -14.81 -7.95 -11.34
CA MET A 72 -14.28 -8.96 -12.27
C MET A 72 -15.37 -9.85 -12.86
N GLY A 73 -16.62 -9.78 -12.37
CA GLY A 73 -17.69 -10.68 -12.77
C GLY A 73 -17.45 -12.13 -12.33
N VAL A 74 -16.69 -12.33 -11.25
CA VAL A 74 -16.36 -13.65 -10.70
C VAL A 74 -17.23 -13.90 -9.47
N GLU A 75 -17.92 -15.02 -9.44
CA GLU A 75 -18.67 -15.45 -8.27
C GLU A 75 -17.72 -15.94 -7.16
N ILE A 76 -18.05 -15.57 -5.92
CA ILE A 76 -17.33 -16.04 -4.74
C ILE A 76 -18.00 -17.34 -4.29
N SER A 77 -17.20 -18.40 -4.09
CA SER A 77 -17.70 -19.64 -3.51
C SER A 77 -18.00 -19.47 -2.02
N GLU A 78 -18.92 -20.29 -1.50
CA GLU A 78 -19.28 -20.29 -0.08
C GLU A 78 -18.08 -20.60 0.83
N ASP A 79 -17.17 -21.48 0.39
CA ASP A 79 -15.96 -21.82 1.13
C ASP A 79 -15.00 -20.64 1.26
N PHE A 80 -14.84 -19.85 0.18
CA PHE A 80 -14.01 -18.65 0.22
C PHE A 80 -14.66 -17.55 1.07
N GLU A 81 -15.98 -17.42 1.01
CA GLU A 81 -16.74 -16.47 1.82
C GLU A 81 -16.60 -16.77 3.32
N ARG A 82 -16.53 -18.05 3.69
CA ARG A 82 -16.27 -18.48 5.07
C ARG A 82 -14.84 -18.14 5.51
N ALA A 83 -13.85 -18.46 4.66
CA ALA A 83 -12.45 -18.14 4.94
C ALA A 83 -12.20 -16.63 5.10
N LEU A 84 -12.92 -15.78 4.34
CA LEU A 84 -12.85 -14.33 4.48
C LEU A 84 -13.32 -13.83 5.85
N LYS A 85 -14.39 -14.41 6.39
CA LYS A 85 -14.92 -14.05 7.72
C LYS A 85 -13.97 -14.47 8.83
N ASP A 86 -13.45 -15.70 8.76
CA ASP A 86 -12.51 -16.23 9.75
C ASP A 86 -11.22 -15.38 9.79
N ASP A 87 -10.75 -14.91 8.62
CA ASP A 87 -9.60 -14.02 8.52
C ASP A 87 -9.86 -12.61 9.08
N ALA A 88 -11.06 -12.06 8.86
CA ALA A 88 -11.44 -10.76 9.40
C ALA A 88 -11.43 -10.75 10.94
N GLU A 89 -11.95 -11.80 11.57
CA GLU A 89 -11.92 -11.98 13.04
C GLU A 89 -10.48 -12.07 13.56
N ARG A 90 -9.61 -12.81 12.85
CA ARG A 90 -8.18 -12.90 13.17
C ARG A 90 -7.48 -11.55 13.07
N HIS A 91 -7.76 -10.78 12.01
CA HIS A 91 -7.13 -9.47 11.78
C HIS A 91 -7.58 -8.38 12.76
N ALA A 92 -8.85 -8.40 13.19
CA ALA A 92 -9.35 -7.49 14.23
C ALA A 92 -8.57 -7.66 15.54
N ASN A 93 -8.28 -8.91 15.92
CA ASN A 93 -7.53 -9.26 17.12
C ASN A 93 -6.03 -8.89 17.04
N TYR A 94 -5.45 -8.88 15.83
CA TYR A 94 -4.03 -8.56 15.62
C TYR A 94 -3.74 -7.04 15.60
N LYS A 95 -4.59 -6.24 14.95
CA LYS A 95 -4.42 -4.77 14.85
C LYS A 95 -4.47 -4.07 16.21
N ALA A 96 -5.23 -4.59 17.16
CA ALA A 96 -5.30 -4.05 18.53
C ALA A 96 -3.97 -4.15 19.31
N LYS A 97 -3.02 -4.99 18.87
CA LYS A 97 -1.83 -5.36 19.65
C LYS A 97 -0.49 -4.83 19.11
N ARG A 98 -0.45 -4.18 17.95
CA ARG A 98 0.81 -3.68 17.36
C ARG A 98 0.73 -2.20 16.97
N GLY A 99 1.52 -1.38 17.67
CA GLY A 99 1.97 -0.10 17.14
C GLY A 99 3.09 -0.34 16.11
N TYR A 100 3.06 0.39 15.01
CA TYR A 100 4.16 0.39 14.05
C TYR A 100 5.26 1.32 14.58
N ASP A 101 6.46 0.80 14.84
CA ASP A 101 7.67 1.60 15.14
C ASP A 101 8.26 2.08 13.80
N ASN A 102 7.61 3.08 13.20
CA ASN A 102 8.04 3.64 11.92
C ASN A 102 9.19 4.64 12.15
N PRO A 103 10.23 4.65 11.30
CA PRO A 103 11.30 5.64 11.38
C PRO A 103 10.77 7.06 11.12
N ASP A 104 11.39 8.04 11.77
CA ASP A 104 11.14 9.46 11.55
C ASP A 104 11.76 9.88 10.20
N LEU A 105 10.95 10.54 9.36
CA LEU A 105 11.38 10.92 8.01
C LEU A 105 12.62 11.82 8.03
N GLU A 106 12.68 12.80 8.93
CA GLU A 106 13.75 13.78 8.94
C GLU A 106 14.95 13.29 9.75
N LYS A 107 14.71 12.75 10.96
CA LYS A 107 15.77 12.35 11.89
C LYS A 107 16.45 11.04 11.48
N ASP A 108 15.67 10.06 11.03
CA ASP A 108 16.19 8.72 10.74
C ASP A 108 16.49 8.54 9.25
N LEU A 109 15.73 9.20 8.35
CA LEU A 109 15.85 8.99 6.90
C LEU A 109 16.43 10.18 6.13
N GLY A 110 16.53 11.37 6.73
CA GLY A 110 17.03 12.57 6.07
C GLY A 110 16.12 13.11 4.96
N VAL A 111 14.82 12.83 5.04
CA VAL A 111 13.81 13.22 4.04
C VAL A 111 12.81 14.18 4.69
N LYS A 112 12.55 15.33 4.05
CA LYS A 112 11.53 16.27 4.54
C LYS A 112 10.14 15.78 4.17
N ALA A 113 9.21 15.86 5.11
CA ALA A 113 7.81 15.47 4.88
C ALA A 113 7.20 16.23 3.68
N LYS A 114 7.49 17.53 3.58
CA LYS A 114 7.02 18.39 2.48
C LYS A 114 7.48 17.90 1.10
N ASP A 115 8.71 17.40 0.98
CA ASP A 115 9.22 16.90 -0.30
C ASP A 115 8.46 15.65 -0.74
N VAL A 116 8.04 14.81 0.21
CA VAL A 116 7.20 13.63 -0.07
C VAL A 116 5.78 14.05 -0.44
N GLU A 117 5.20 15.01 0.29
CA GLU A 117 3.87 15.56 0.00
C GLU A 117 3.81 16.16 -1.41
N ASP A 118 4.76 17.02 -1.77
CA ASP A 118 4.79 17.69 -3.06
C ASP A 118 4.96 16.68 -4.21
N ARG A 119 5.76 15.62 -4.04
CA ARG A 119 5.92 14.54 -5.02
C ARG A 119 4.64 13.75 -5.25
N MET A 120 3.89 13.46 -4.18
CA MET A 120 2.72 12.59 -4.23
C MET A 120 1.40 13.36 -4.44
N LYS A 121 1.42 14.69 -4.39
CA LYS A 121 0.24 15.56 -4.43
C LYS A 121 -0.71 15.26 -5.58
N GLU A 122 -0.20 15.17 -6.81
CA GLU A 122 -1.04 14.92 -7.98
C GLU A 122 -1.62 13.50 -7.98
N TYR A 123 -0.85 12.52 -7.51
CA TYR A 123 -1.29 11.13 -7.36
C TYR A 123 -2.44 11.03 -6.34
N ILE A 124 -2.27 11.63 -5.15
CA ILE A 124 -3.29 11.68 -4.09
C ILE A 124 -4.55 12.36 -4.60
N LYS A 125 -4.41 13.52 -5.25
CA LYS A 125 -5.52 14.28 -5.82
C LYS A 125 -6.28 13.48 -6.90
N LYS A 126 -5.57 12.82 -7.82
CA LYS A 126 -6.18 12.05 -8.91
C LYS A 126 -7.01 10.87 -8.40
N PHE A 127 -6.56 10.23 -7.33
CA PHE A 127 -7.20 9.03 -6.79
C PHE A 127 -8.06 9.26 -5.55
N LYS A 128 -8.13 10.49 -5.03
CA LYS A 128 -8.90 10.89 -3.83
C LYS A 128 -8.56 10.01 -2.62
N LEU A 129 -7.26 9.74 -2.44
CA LEU A 129 -6.72 8.93 -1.34
C LEU A 129 -6.73 9.70 -0.02
#